data_AF-A0A1X6YFZ2-F1
#
_entry.id   AF-A0A1X6YFZ2-F1
#
_cell.length_a   1.000
_cell.length_b   1.000
_cell.length_c   1.000
_cell.angle_alpha   90.00
_cell.angle_beta   90.00
_cell.angle_gamma   90.00
#
_symmetry.space_group_name_H-M   'P 1'
#
loop_
_entity.id
_entity.type
_entity.pdbx_description
1 polymer ?
#
loop_
_entity_poly.entity_id
_entity_poly.type
_entity_poly.pdbx_seq_one_letter_code
_entity_poly.pdbx_strand_id
1 'polypeptide(L)'
;MKSVLYVLTALAVFGLALWAYQENYRTQQVVKETQRLQREIGMAQVKLAVLNAEWAYLNRPDRLRELADLNFERLGLLPLRAEQFGRADQIAYAEDPDLPIVDPIELQAITNTQALGEVQFP
;
A
#
# COMPACT_ATOMS: atom_id res chain seq x y z
N MET A 1 22.58 56.24 -34.46
CA MET A 1 23.11 54.98 -33.86
C MET A 1 22.69 54.79 -32.40
N LYS A 2 22.79 55.82 -31.52
CA LYS A 2 22.40 55.72 -30.10
C LYS A 2 20.90 55.47 -29.85
N SER A 3 20.02 56.03 -30.68
CA SER A 3 18.56 55.82 -30.58
C SER A 3 18.13 54.37 -30.79
N VAL A 4 18.79 53.66 -31.71
CA VAL A 4 18.53 52.23 -31.98
C VAL A 4 18.84 51.40 -30.75
N LEU A 5 19.97 51.68 -30.08
CA LEU A 5 20.35 50.98 -28.84
C LEU A 5 19.32 51.18 -27.74
N TYR A 6 18.81 52.41 -27.55
CA TYR A 6 17.78 52.67 -26.54
C TYR A 6 16.45 51.95 -26.80
N VAL A 7 16.02 51.89 -28.07
CA VAL A 7 14.81 51.14 -28.46
C VAL A 7 15.01 49.65 -28.23
N LEU A 8 16.18 49.11 -28.58
CA LEU A 8 16.52 47.70 -28.36
C LEU A 8 16.53 47.34 -26.87
N THR A 9 17.12 48.17 -26.02
CA THR A 9 17.13 47.92 -24.57
C THR A 9 15.74 48.04 -23.97
N ALA A 10 14.92 49.01 -24.42
CA ALA A 10 13.53 49.11 -23.97
C ALA A 10 12.72 47.87 -24.35
N LEU A 11 12.86 47.38 -25.59
CA LEU A 11 12.24 46.13 -26.03
C LEU A 11 12.70 44.92 -25.24
N ALA A 12 14.00 44.83 -24.92
CA ALA A 12 14.53 43.75 -24.09
C ALA A 12 13.91 43.75 -22.68
N VAL A 13 13.80 44.93 -22.05
CA VAL A 13 13.15 45.08 -20.73
C VAL A 13 11.67 44.70 -20.79
N PHE A 14 10.95 45.15 -21.81
CA PHE A 14 9.55 44.75 -22.02
C PHE A 14 9.41 43.23 -22.23
N GLY A 15 10.30 42.62 -23.01
CA GLY A 15 10.31 41.16 -23.20
C GLY A 15 10.51 40.41 -21.89
N LEU A 16 11.44 40.85 -21.04
CA LEU A 16 11.67 40.27 -19.71
C LEU A 16 10.46 40.45 -18.79
N ALA A 17 9.80 41.62 -18.82
CA ALA A 17 8.60 41.87 -18.03
C ALA A 17 7.45 40.92 -18.41
N LEU A 18 7.24 40.72 -19.72
CA LEU A 18 6.24 39.77 -20.23
C LEU A 18 6.57 38.33 -19.85
N TRP A 19 7.84 37.93 -19.98
CA TRP A 19 8.29 36.59 -19.61
C TRP A 19 8.09 36.31 -18.11
N ALA A 20 8.51 37.23 -17.25
CA ALA A 20 8.36 37.09 -15.80
C ALA A 20 6.87 37.03 -15.38
N TYR A 21 6.01 37.83 -16.01
CA TYR A 21 4.58 37.78 -15.74
C TYR A 21 3.96 36.42 -16.14
N GLN A 22 4.33 35.90 -17.32
CA GLN A 22 3.87 34.60 -17.79
C GLN A 22 4.31 33.46 -16.85
N GLU A 23 5.56 33.50 -16.40
CA GLU A 23 6.13 32.47 -15.53
C GLU A 23 5.50 32.48 -14.13
N ASN A 24 5.19 33.67 -13.63
CA ASN A 24 4.45 33.83 -12.38
C ASN A 24 3.04 33.21 -12.49
N TYR A 25 2.37 33.37 -13.63
CA TYR A 25 1.05 32.78 -13.84
C TYR A 25 1.08 31.24 -13.87
N ARG A 26 2.07 30.65 -14.55
CA ARG A 26 2.26 29.19 -14.57
C ARG A 26 2.47 28.63 -13.17
N THR A 27 3.30 29.29 -12.37
CA THR A 27 3.55 28.88 -10.98
C THR A 27 2.27 28.94 -10.14
N GLN A 28 1.52 30.04 -10.25
CA GLN A 28 0.27 30.20 -9.51
C GLN A 28 -0.80 29.17 -9.91
N GLN A 29 -0.85 28.75 -11.19
CA GLN A 29 -1.77 27.72 -11.64
C GLN A 29 -1.48 26.37 -10.99
N VAL A 30 -0.22 25.93 -11.00
CA VAL A 30 0.20 24.65 -10.39
C VAL A 30 -0.08 24.64 -8.88
N VAL A 31 0.18 25.76 -8.19
CA VAL A 31 -0.13 25.89 -6.76
C VAL A 31 -1.63 25.74 -6.50
N LYS A 32 -2.48 26.40 -7.29
CA LYS A 32 -3.95 26.29 -7.16
C LYS A 32 -4.44 24.87 -7.41
N GLU A 33 -3.90 24.21 -8.43
CA GLU A 33 -4.27 22.83 -8.76
C GLU A 33 -3.86 21.86 -7.65
N THR A 34 -2.64 22.00 -7.13
CA THR A 34 -2.14 21.18 -6.02
C THR A 34 -3.01 21.34 -4.79
N GLN A 35 -3.39 22.57 -4.44
CA GLN A 35 -4.29 22.85 -3.32
C GLN A 35 -5.70 22.25 -3.55
N ARG A 36 -6.21 22.29 -4.79
CA ARG A 36 -7.48 21.64 -5.13
C ARG A 36 -7.40 20.15 -4.91
N LEU A 37 -6.36 19.50 -5.43
CA LEU A 37 -6.17 18.06 -5.30
C LEU A 37 -6.02 17.63 -3.83
N GLN A 38 -5.26 18.38 -3.03
CA GLN A 38 -5.12 18.12 -1.59
C GLN A 38 -6.48 18.16 -0.85
N ARG A 39 -7.35 19.12 -1.21
CA ARG A 39 -8.70 19.17 -0.65
C ARG A 39 -9.54 17.97 -1.07
N GLU A 40 -9.46 17.56 -2.34
CA GLU A 40 -10.16 16.37 -2.84
C GLU A 40 -9.69 15.09 -2.16
N ILE A 41 -8.38 14.94 -1.97
CA ILE A 41 -7.78 13.82 -1.21
C ILE A 41 -8.29 13.83 0.23
N GLY A 42 -8.30 14.99 0.90
CA GLY A 42 -8.82 15.11 2.26
C GLY A 42 -10.28 14.68 2.38
N MET A 43 -11.14 15.12 1.45
CA MET A 43 -12.54 14.69 1.41
C MET A 43 -12.69 13.17 1.18
N ALA A 44 -11.89 12.60 0.29
CA ALA A 44 -11.90 11.16 0.03
C ALA A 44 -11.44 10.35 1.26
N GLN A 45 -10.41 10.81 1.96
CA GLN A 45 -9.93 10.16 3.19
C GLN A 45 -10.98 10.17 4.30
N VAL A 46 -11.69 11.29 4.48
CA VAL A 46 -12.81 11.36 5.44
C VAL A 46 -13.90 10.36 5.08
N LYS A 47 -14.26 10.26 3.79
CA LYS A 47 -15.24 9.27 3.32
C LYS A 47 -14.79 7.83 3.59
N LEU A 48 -13.51 7.52 3.35
CA LEU A 48 -12.95 6.20 3.64
C LEU A 48 -12.99 5.88 5.15
N ALA A 49 -12.70 6.86 6.00
CA ALA A 49 -12.78 6.67 7.46
C ALA A 49 -14.20 6.29 7.91
N VAL A 50 -15.22 6.96 7.37
CA VAL A 50 -16.63 6.63 7.65
C VAL A 50 -16.98 5.23 7.14
N LEU A 51 -16.64 4.90 5.89
CA LEU A 51 -16.92 3.57 5.33
C LEU A 51 -16.24 2.45 6.12
N ASN A 52 -15.01 2.66 6.58
CA ASN A 52 -14.31 1.68 7.42
C ASN A 52 -15.00 1.50 8.78
N ALA A 53 -15.52 2.59 9.37
CA ALA A 53 -16.29 2.51 10.61
C ALA A 53 -17.62 1.76 10.40
N GLU A 54 -18.32 2.03 9.30
CA GLU A 54 -19.55 1.31 8.93
C GLU A 54 -19.27 -0.18 8.70
N TRP A 55 -18.19 -0.50 7.98
CA TRP A 55 -17.76 -1.89 7.76
C TRP A 55 -17.44 -2.58 9.08
N ALA A 56 -16.69 -1.93 9.97
CA ALA A 56 -16.37 -2.48 11.28
C ALA A 56 -17.62 -2.73 12.13
N TYR A 57 -18.60 -1.82 12.07
CA TYR A 57 -19.87 -1.98 12.76
C TYR A 57 -20.73 -3.13 12.19
N LEU A 58 -20.76 -3.29 10.87
CA LEU A 58 -21.47 -4.39 10.20
C LEU A 58 -20.81 -5.75 10.46
N ASN A 59 -19.49 -5.79 10.53
CA ASN A 59 -18.71 -7.03 10.72
C ASN A 59 -18.40 -7.35 12.18
N ARG A 60 -19.05 -6.69 13.14
CA ARG A 60 -18.86 -7.01 14.56
C ARG A 60 -19.29 -8.47 14.82
N PRO A 61 -18.40 -9.35 15.33
CA PRO A 61 -18.67 -10.79 15.43
C PRO A 61 -19.85 -11.11 16.34
N ASP A 62 -20.03 -10.36 17.44
CA ASP A 62 -21.17 -10.54 18.35
C ASP A 62 -22.50 -10.31 17.63
N ARG A 63 -22.60 -9.24 16.84
CA ARG A 63 -23.80 -8.88 16.07
C ARG A 63 -24.07 -9.90 14.97
N LEU A 64 -23.02 -10.33 14.27
CA LEU A 64 -23.14 -11.38 13.24
C LEU A 64 -23.64 -12.69 13.84
N ARG A 65 -23.18 -13.07 15.04
CA ARG A 65 -23.67 -14.24 15.76
C ARG A 65 -25.14 -14.12 16.12
N GLU A 66 -25.54 -12.98 16.70
CA GLU A 66 -26.94 -12.70 17.03
C GLU A 66 -27.84 -12.77 15.77
N LEU A 67 -27.40 -12.18 14.65
CA LEU A 67 -28.13 -12.26 13.38
C LEU A 67 -28.21 -13.67 12.81
N ALA A 68 -27.15 -14.47 12.96
CA ALA A 68 -27.14 -15.87 12.53
C ALA A 68 -28.12 -16.72 13.36
N ASP A 69 -28.15 -16.51 14.68
CA ASP A 69 -29.07 -17.19 15.60
C ASP A 69 -30.53 -16.82 15.27
N LEU A 70 -30.82 -15.54 15.05
CA LEU A 70 -32.16 -15.07 14.66
C LEU A 70 -32.63 -15.62 13.30
N ASN A 71 -31.71 -15.93 12.40
CA ASN A 71 -32.01 -16.45 11.05
C ASN A 71 -31.65 -17.93 10.89
N PHE A 72 -31.57 -18.68 11.99
CA PHE A 72 -31.07 -20.05 12.01
C PHE A 72 -31.84 -20.98 11.07
N GLU A 73 -33.18 -20.88 11.02
CA GLU A 73 -34.01 -21.72 10.15
C GLU A 73 -33.62 -21.65 8.66
N ARG A 74 -33.16 -20.48 8.21
CA ARG A 74 -32.73 -20.28 6.83
C ARG A 74 -31.25 -20.55 6.61
N LEU A 75 -30.41 -20.14 7.57
CA LEU A 75 -28.96 -20.16 7.40
C LEU A 75 -28.31 -21.47 7.85
N GLY A 76 -28.88 -22.16 8.85
CA GLY A 76 -28.36 -23.41 9.40
C GLY A 76 -26.94 -23.30 9.96
N LEU A 77 -26.50 -22.08 10.31
CA LEU A 77 -25.13 -21.82 10.75
C LEU A 77 -24.98 -22.13 12.24
N LEU A 78 -23.91 -22.83 12.59
CA LEU A 78 -23.50 -23.09 13.97
C LEU A 78 -22.16 -22.40 14.26
N PRO A 79 -21.90 -22.00 15.52
CA PRO A 79 -20.61 -21.43 15.89
C PRO A 79 -19.46 -22.37 15.54
N LEU A 80 -18.42 -21.83 14.91
CA LEU A 80 -17.22 -22.61 14.61
C LEU A 80 -16.52 -23.00 15.91
N ARG A 81 -16.20 -24.29 16.04
CA ARG A 81 -15.48 -24.84 17.20
C ARG A 81 -14.02 -25.09 16.83
N ALA A 82 -13.13 -24.98 17.82
CA ALA A 82 -11.70 -25.22 17.62
C ALA A 82 -11.43 -26.62 17.00
N GLU A 83 -12.23 -27.61 17.39
CA GLU A 83 -12.14 -28.99 16.89
C GLU A 83 -12.52 -29.15 15.40
N GLN A 84 -13.18 -28.15 14.79
CA GLN A 84 -13.59 -28.18 13.38
C GLN A 84 -12.50 -27.63 12.43
N PHE A 85 -11.47 -26.98 12.96
CA PHE A 85 -10.32 -26.59 12.14
C PHE A 85 -9.45 -27.82 11.86
N GLY A 86 -9.14 -28.04 10.59
CA GLY A 86 -8.18 -29.06 10.19
C GLY A 86 -6.80 -28.75 10.77
N ARG A 87 -6.09 -29.78 11.22
CA ARG A 87 -4.71 -29.61 11.68
C ARG A 87 -3.78 -29.42 10.46
N ALA A 88 -2.68 -28.69 10.63
CA ALA A 88 -1.74 -28.42 9.53
C ALA A 88 -1.17 -29.71 8.90
N ASP A 89 -0.99 -30.77 9.69
CA ASP A 89 -0.57 -32.10 9.24
C ASP A 89 -1.65 -32.87 8.46
N GLN A 90 -2.88 -32.36 8.42
CA GLN A 90 -4.00 -32.92 7.66
C GLN A 90 -4.24 -32.18 6.34
N ILE A 91 -3.48 -31.10 6.07
CA ILE A 91 -3.52 -30.36 4.82
C ILE A 91 -2.54 -31.03 3.86
N ALA A 92 -3.06 -31.63 2.78
CA ALA A 92 -2.21 -32.10 1.71
C ALA A 92 -1.56 -30.89 1.03
N TYR A 93 -0.28 -30.65 1.33
CA TYR A 93 0.52 -29.70 0.57
C TYR A 93 0.76 -30.31 -0.82
N ALA A 94 0.52 -29.53 -1.86
CA ALA A 94 0.92 -29.94 -3.19
C ALA A 94 2.45 -30.12 -3.19
N GLU A 95 2.93 -31.25 -3.71
CA GLU A 95 4.35 -31.44 -3.96
C GLU A 95 4.75 -30.41 -5.02
N ASP A 96 5.59 -29.45 -4.62
CA ASP A 96 6.17 -28.49 -5.53
C ASP A 96 7.24 -29.24 -6.36
N PRO A 97 7.03 -29.41 -7.68
CA PRO A 97 7.91 -30.21 -8.53
C PRO A 97 9.32 -29.61 -8.65
N ASP A 98 9.51 -28.35 -8.26
CA ASP A 98 10.78 -27.63 -8.32
C ASP A 98 11.56 -27.66 -6.98
N LEU A 99 11.00 -28.25 -5.92
CA LEU A 99 11.75 -28.49 -4.70
C LEU A 99 12.76 -29.62 -4.91
N PRO A 100 14.07 -29.39 -4.74
CA PRO A 100 15.05 -30.46 -4.80
C PRO A 100 14.73 -31.46 -3.68
N ILE A 101 14.61 -32.75 -4.02
CA ILE A 101 14.54 -33.83 -3.03
C ILE A 101 15.89 -33.82 -2.32
N VAL A 102 15.95 -33.19 -1.15
CA VAL A 102 17.20 -33.15 -0.39
C VAL A 102 17.35 -34.49 0.31
N ASP A 103 18.35 -35.27 -0.11
CA ASP A 103 18.72 -36.51 0.55
C ASP A 103 19.04 -36.20 2.03
N PRO A 104 18.46 -36.91 3.02
CA PRO A 104 18.76 -36.68 4.43
C PRO A 104 20.26 -36.66 4.76
N ILE A 105 21.09 -37.33 3.94
CA ILE A 105 22.55 -37.35 4.06
C ILE A 105 23.16 -35.99 3.70
N GLU A 106 22.62 -35.28 2.71
CA GLU A 106 23.05 -33.92 2.36
C GLU A 106 22.66 -32.90 3.43
N LEU A 107 21.46 -33.01 4.04
CA LEU A 107 21.06 -32.13 5.14
C LEU A 107 22.02 -32.21 6.35
N GLN A 108 22.43 -33.43 6.71
CA GLN A 108 23.40 -33.68 7.78
C GLN A 108 24.79 -33.11 7.44
N ALA A 109 25.20 -33.14 6.17
CA ALA A 109 26.46 -32.58 5.72
C ALA A 109 26.47 -31.05 5.81
N ILE A 110 25.36 -30.37 5.50
CA ILE A 110 25.25 -28.91 5.58
C ILE A 110 25.24 -28.46 7.06
N THR A 111 24.49 -29.15 7.92
CA THR A 111 24.47 -28.86 9.38
C THR A 111 25.82 -29.11 10.04
N ASN A 112 26.53 -30.20 9.69
CA ASN A 112 27.88 -30.46 10.20
C ASN A 112 28.92 -29.47 9.66
N THR A 113 28.77 -29.00 8.42
CA THR A 113 29.68 -27.99 7.84
C THR A 113 29.50 -26.63 8.50
N GLN A 114 28.27 -26.23 8.87
CA GLN A 114 28.05 -25.01 9.65
C GLN A 114 28.56 -25.12 11.09
N ALA A 115 28.48 -26.30 11.71
CA ALA A 115 29.05 -26.53 13.04
C ALA A 115 30.59 -26.47 13.08
N LEU A 116 31.26 -26.76 11.95
CA LEU A 116 32.72 -26.68 11.81
C LEU A 116 33.24 -25.27 11.47
N GLY A 117 32.33 -24.33 11.15
CA GLY A 117 32.67 -22.94 10.79
C GLY A 117 32.73 -21.95 11.96
N GLU A 118 32.29 -22.33 13.17
CA GLU A 118 32.22 -21.44 14.34
C GLU A 118 33.30 -21.68 15.41
N VAL A 119 34.37 -22.45 15.12
CA VAL A 119 35.50 -22.60 16.06
C VAL A 119 36.81 -22.16 15.41
N GLN A 120 37.02 -20.85 15.33
CA GLN A 120 38.36 -20.26 15.44
C GLN A 120 38.26 -18.78 15.84
N PHE A 121 38.24 -18.51 17.15
CA PHE A 121 38.79 -17.25 17.69
C PHE A 121 40.32 -17.29 17.46
N PRO A 122 40.89 -16.23 16.88
CA PRO A 122 41.49 -15.17 17.70
C PRO A 122 40.93 -13.76 17.43
#